data_AF-G0LY70-F1
#
_entry.id   AF-G0LY70-F1
#
_cell.length_a   1.000
_cell.length_b   1.000
_cell.length_c   1.000
_cell.angle_alpha   90.00
_cell.angle_beta   90.00
_cell.angle_gamma   90.00
#
_symmetry.space_group_name_H-M   'P 1'
#
loop_
_entity.id
_entity.type
_entity.pdbx_description
1 polymer ?
#
loop_
_entity_poly.entity_id
_entity_poly.type
_entity_poly.pdbx_seq_one_letter_code
_entity_poly.pdbx_strand_id
1 'polypeptide(L)' 'QRPWITAKQALSLDGKVAAAPGQATAITNQAARRLVHQERADYHAIV' A
#
# COMPACT_ATOMS: atom_id res chain seq x y z
N GLN A 1 -7.09 8.68 -24.29
CA GLN A 1 -7.83 8.24 -23.09
C GLN A 1 -6.83 8.08 -21.95
N ARG A 2 -7.17 8.45 -20.70
CA ARG A 2 -6.27 8.33 -19.55
C ARG A 2 -6.83 7.28 -18.58
N PRO A 3 -6.00 6.44 -17.95
CA PRO A 3 -6.47 5.47 -16.97
C PRO A 3 -6.95 6.18 -15.69
N TRP A 4 -7.87 5.53 -14.97
CA TRP A 4 -8.16 5.88 -13.58
C TRP A 4 -7.00 5.41 -12.69
N ILE A 5 -6.53 6.28 -11.80
CA ILE A 5 -5.37 6.01 -10.93
C ILE A 5 -5.80 6.09 -9.47
N THR A 6 -5.57 5.00 -8.74
CA THR A 6 -5.67 4.96 -7.28
C THR A 6 -4.29 4.83 -6.67
N ALA A 7 -3.96 5.67 -5.69
CA ALA A 7 -2.76 5.53 -4.88
C ALA A 7 -3.13 4.98 -3.50
N LYS A 8 -2.41 3.94 -3.03
CA LYS A 8 -2.58 3.37 -1.70
C LYS A 8 -1.31 3.44 -0.88
N GLN A 9 -1.44 3.78 0.39
CA GLN A 9 -0.33 3.99 1.32
C GLN A 9 -0.59 3.24 2.63
N ALA A 10 0.47 2.65 3.19
CA ALA A 10 0.49 2.13 4.56
C ALA A 10 1.36 3.07 5.40
N LEU A 11 0.77 3.68 6.43
CA LEU A 11 1.40 4.72 7.24
C LEU A 11 1.22 4.40 8.73
N SER A 12 2.20 4.76 9.54
CA SER A 12 2.03 4.83 10.99
C SER A 12 1.07 5.97 11.35
N LEU A 13 0.65 6.03 12.62
CA LEU A 13 -0.26 7.08 13.09
C LEU A 13 0.33 8.49 12.95
N ASP A 14 1.66 8.62 13.00
CA ASP A 14 2.42 9.85 12.77
C ASP A 14 2.85 10.04 11.30
N GLY A 15 2.32 9.25 10.36
CA GLY A 15 2.49 9.46 8.92
C GLY A 15 3.81 8.94 8.32
N LYS A 16 4.50 8.01 8.99
CA LYS A 16 5.77 7.43 8.50
C LYS A 16 5.52 6.18 7.66
N VAL A 17 6.40 5.96 6.68
CA VAL A 17 6.39 4.79 5.76
C VAL A 17 7.43 3.72 6.13
N ALA A 18 8.37 4.04 7.02
CA ALA A 18 9.43 3.13 7.48
C ALA A 18 9.96 3.61 8.84
N ALA A 19 10.55 2.69 9.61
CA ALA A 19 11.24 3.00 10.87
C ALA A 19 12.57 3.74 10.65
N ALA A 20 13.25 3.46 9.53
CA ALA A 20 14.47 4.13 9.12
C ALA A 20 14.60 4.13 7.57
N PRO A 21 15.42 5.03 6.99
CA PRO A 21 15.71 5.02 5.55
C PRO A 21 16.23 3.65 5.08
N GLY A 22 15.66 3.12 4.00
CA GLY A 22 16.04 1.82 3.43
C GLY A 22 15.53 0.58 4.19
N GLN A 23 14.84 0.75 5.33
CA GLN A 23 14.33 -0.36 6.12
C GLN A 23 12.90 -0.74 5.73
N ALA A 24 12.70 -1.98 5.27
CA ALA A 24 11.37 -2.54 5.11
C ALA A 24 10.69 -2.68 6.49
N THR A 25 9.56 -2.01 6.68
CA THR A 25 8.84 -1.98 7.96
C THR A 25 7.41 -2.47 7.76
N ALA A 26 6.99 -3.49 8.51
CA ALA A 26 5.60 -3.94 8.52
C ALA A 26 4.77 -2.99 9.42
N ILE A 27 4.12 -2.01 8.82
CA ILE A 27 3.33 -1.00 9.55
C ILE A 27 1.91 -1.50 9.85
N THR A 28 1.24 -2.11 8.88
CA THR A 28 -0.12 -2.63 9.01
C THR A 28 -0.12 -4.14 9.24
N ASN A 29 -1.23 -4.67 9.76
CA ASN A 29 -1.35 -6.10 10.08
C ASN A 29 -1.63 -6.97 8.83
N GLN A 30 -1.70 -8.29 9.04
CA GLN A 30 -1.95 -9.25 7.97
C GLN A 30 -3.34 -9.09 7.31
N ALA A 31 -4.36 -8.62 8.05
CA ALA A 31 -5.69 -8.40 7.50
C ALA A 31 -5.67 -7.27 6.46
N ALA A 32 -5.02 -6.15 6.76
CA ALA A 32 -4.82 -5.06 5.82
C ALA A 32 -4.02 -5.52 4.59
N ARG A 33 -2.97 -6.32 4.80
CA ARG A 33 -2.17 -6.89 3.71
C ARG A 33 -3.02 -7.75 2.76
N ARG A 34 -3.89 -8.62 3.29
CA ARG A 34 -4.81 -9.42 2.47
C ARG A 34 -5.77 -8.56 1.67
N LEU A 35 -6.37 -7.55 2.30
CA LEU A 35 -7.31 -6.64 1.64
C LEU A 35 -6.67 -5.96 0.43
N VAL A 36 -5.50 -5.36 0.58
CA VAL A 36 -4.83 -4.66 -0.53
C VAL A 36 -4.32 -5.60 -1.62
N HIS A 37 -4.09 -6.88 -1.32
CA HIS A 37 -3.78 -7.88 -2.33
C HIS A 37 -5.01 -8.30 -3.12
N GLN A 38 -6.18 -8.42 -2.48
CA GLN A 38 -7.45 -8.66 -3.16
C GLN A 38 -7.80 -7.48 -4.08
N GLU A 39 -7.67 -6.25 -3.57
CA GLU A 39 -7.91 -5.01 -4.31
C GLU A 39 -7.05 -4.90 -5.59
N ARG A 40 -5.88 -5.56 -5.68
CA ARG A 40 -5.07 -5.55 -6.91
C ARG A 40 -5.77 -6.21 -8.09
N ALA A 41 -6.73 -7.11 -7.84
CA ALA A 41 -7.50 -7.77 -8.89
C ALA A 41 -8.47 -6.82 -9.61
N ASP A 42 -8.81 -5.68 -8.98
CA ASP A 42 -9.76 -4.71 -9.52
C ASP A 42 -9.09 -3.71 -10.49
N TYR A 43 -7.75 -3.75 -10.62
CA TYR A 43 -6.99 -2.86 -11.49
C TYR A 43 -6.30 -3.63 -12.61
N HIS A 44 -6.23 -3.01 -13.80
CA HIS A 44 -5.52 -3.58 -14.95
C HIS A 44 -3.99 -3.60 -14.80
N ALA A 45 -3.42 -2.75 -13.95
CA ALA A 45 -1.97 -2.64 -13.78
C ALA A 45 -1.61 -2.16 -12.36
N ILE A 46 -0.41 -2.53 -11.91
CA ILE A 46 0.22 -2.08 -10.66
C ILE A 46 1.57 -1.45 -11.01
N VAL A 47 1.90 -0.32 -10.37
CA VAL A 47 3.13 0.46 -10.56
C VAL A 47 3.85 0.61 -9.22
#